data_AF-A0A4Q5ACZ3-F1
#
_entry.id   AF-A0A4Q5ACZ3-F1
#
_cell.length_a   1.000
_cell.length_b   1.000
_cell.length_c   1.000
_cell.angle_alpha   90.00
_cell.angle_beta   90.00
_cell.angle_gamma   90.00
#
_symmetry.space_group_name_H-M   'P 1'
#
loop_
_entity.id
_entity.type
_entity.pdbx_description
1 polymer ?
#
loop_
_entity_poly.entity_id
_entity_poly.type
_entity_poly.pdbx_seq_one_letter_code
_entity_poly.pdbx_strand_id
1 'polypeptide(L)' 'MSMLPELELIMVNEFDDLMGCDMFSRFHLEGKHENELLLLSPVVVKMDFQRQHVSKDIIESGFQSTAAHYTTPRNMNK' A
#
# COMPACT_ATOMS: atom_id res chain seq x y z
N MET A 1 -20.46 1.62 -2.20
CA MET A 1 -19.33 0.81 -2.68
C MET A 1 -18.24 0.89 -1.62
N SER A 2 -17.99 -0.17 -0.87
CA SER A 2 -16.87 -0.20 0.07
C SER A 2 -15.59 -0.46 -0.73
N MET A 3 -14.68 0.52 -0.78
CA MET A 3 -13.28 0.26 -1.16
C MET A 3 -12.66 -0.55 -0.03
N LEU A 4 -12.70 -1.89 -0.13
CA LEU A 4 -11.83 -2.71 0.71
C LEU A 4 -10.42 -2.55 0.15
N PRO A 5 -9.42 -2.18 0.97
CA PRO A 5 -8.08 -2.03 0.48
C PRO A 5 -7.50 -3.36 -0.01
N GLU A 6 -6.79 -3.30 -1.13
CA GLU A 6 -6.16 -4.48 -1.72
C GLU A 6 -4.91 -4.89 -0.93
N LEU A 7 -4.24 -3.93 -0.26
CA LEU A 7 -3.12 -4.19 0.62
C LEU A 7 -3.06 -3.14 1.75
N GLU A 8 -3.01 -3.61 3.00
CA GLU A 8 -2.75 -2.80 4.19
C GLU A 8 -1.39 -3.20 4.78
N LEU A 9 -0.57 -2.21 5.10
CA LEU A 9 0.76 -2.39 5.68
C LEU A 9 0.81 -1.72 7.04
N ILE A 10 1.27 -2.47 8.03
CA ILE A 10 1.45 -2.00 9.41
C ILE A 10 2.92 -2.19 9.75
N MET A 11 3.57 -1.11 10.20
CA MET A 11 4.92 -1.16 10.75
C MET A 11 4.87 -1.12 12.27
N VAL A 12 5.58 -2.05 12.88
CA VAL A 12 5.76 -2.16 14.34
C VAL A 12 7.24 -2.15 14.70
N ASN A 13 7.56 -1.74 15.93
CA ASN A 13 8.92 -1.85 16.48
C ASN A 13 9.22 -3.25 17.05
N GLU A 14 10.37 -3.45 17.68
CA GLU A 14 10.73 -4.74 18.31
C GLU A 14 9.83 -5.16 19.50
N PHE A 15 8.97 -4.27 19.99
CA PHE A 15 8.03 -4.50 21.09
C PHE A 15 6.57 -4.64 20.61
N ASP A 16 6.35 -4.80 19.30
CA ASP A 16 5.03 -4.83 18.65
C ASP A 16 4.22 -3.51 18.76
N ASP A 17 4.86 -2.38 19.08
CA ASP A 17 4.19 -1.09 19.09
C ASP A 17 3.99 -0.56 17.67
N LEU A 18 2.77 -0.12 17.37
CA LEU A 18 2.44 0.56 16.10
C LEU A 18 3.28 1.83 15.90
N MET A 19 4.05 1.84 14.82
CA MET A 19 4.84 2.99 14.37
C MET A 19 4.12 3.78 13.27
N GLY A 20 3.49 3.07 12.33
CA GLY A 20 2.72 3.68 11.24
C GLY A 20 1.99 2.65 10.39
N CYS A 21 1.11 3.13 9.54
CA CYS A 21 0.39 2.30 8.58
C CYS A 21 0.15 3.04 7.26
N ASP A 22 0.00 2.25 6.20
CA ASP A 22 -0.41 2.71 4.88
C ASP A 22 -1.35 1.68 4.24
N MET A 23 -2.10 2.16 3.26
CA MET A 23 -3.10 1.42 2.54
C MET A 23 -2.93 1.68 1.04
N PHE A 24 -2.74 0.60 0.29
CA PHE A 24 -2.68 0.62 -1.16
C PHE A 24 -4.00 0.11 -1.72
N SER A 25 -4.58 0.88 -2.63
CA SER A 25 -5.76 0.48 -3.38
C SER A 25 -5.51 0.67 -4.86
N ARG A 26 -5.93 -0.30 -5.67
CA ARG A 26 -6.14 -0.04 -7.09
C ARG A 26 -7.22 1.02 -7.23
N PHE A 27 -6.98 1.98 -8.09
CA PHE A 27 -7.97 3.00 -8.41
C PHE A 27 -8.32 2.87 -9.89
N HIS A 28 -9.55 2.44 -10.14
CA HIS A 28 -10.06 2.33 -11.52
C HIS A 28 -10.32 3.75 -12.03
N LEU A 29 -9.38 4.26 -12.81
CA LEU A 29 -9.60 5.42 -13.68
C LEU A 29 -10.17 4.89 -15.00
N GLU A 30 -11.37 5.32 -15.35
CA GLU A 30 -11.95 5.00 -16.66
C GLU A 30 -11.03 5.50 -17.79
N GLY A 31 -10.74 4.62 -18.75
CA GLY A 31 -9.93 4.95 -19.92
C GLY A 31 -8.50 4.41 -19.85
N LYS A 32 -7.53 5.15 -20.40
CA LYS A 32 -6.23 4.60 -20.83
C LYS A 32 -5.30 4.09 -19.72
N HIS A 33 -5.60 4.34 -18.44
CA HIS A 33 -4.69 4.06 -17.32
C HIS A 33 -5.31 3.17 -16.23
N GLU A 34 -6.44 2.51 -16.53
CA GLU A 34 -7.24 1.72 -15.58
C GLU A 34 -6.44 0.65 -14.82
N ASN A 35 -5.34 0.16 -15.40
CA ASN A 35 -4.48 -0.86 -14.80
C ASN A 35 -3.04 -0.41 -14.49
N GLU A 36 -2.73 0.87 -14.74
CA GLU A 36 -1.37 1.41 -14.63
C GLU A 36 -1.14 2.21 -13.34
N LEU A 37 -2.22 2.55 -12.63
CA LEU A 37 -2.16 3.47 -11.50
C LEU A 37 -2.67 2.81 -10.21
N LEU A 38 -1.93 3.07 -9.13
CA LEU A 38 -2.31 2.72 -7.77
C LEU A 38 -2.56 4.01 -6.99
N LEU A 39 -3.63 4.05 -6.21
CA LEU A 39 -3.86 5.11 -5.26
C LEU A 39 -3.09 4.79 -3.98
N LEU A 40 -2.16 5.69 -3.67
CA LEU A 40 -1.49 5.72 -2.37
C LEU A 40 -2.35 6.53 -1.40
N SER A 41 -2.80 5.89 -0.32
CA SER A 41 -3.50 6.60 0.75
C SER A 41 -2.53 7.48 1.55
N PRO A 42 -3.02 8.40 2.39
CA PRO A 42 -2.16 9.09 3.35
C PRO A 42 -1.50 8.08 4.30
N VAL A 43 -0.17 8.10 4.38
CA VAL A 43 0.57 7.32 5.40
C VAL A 43 0.40 7.98 6.76
N VAL A 44 -0.02 7.20 7.74
CA VAL A 44 -0.13 7.65 9.14
C VAL A 44 1.10 7.20 9.90
N VAL A 45 1.77 8.14 10.59
CA VAL A 45 2.93 7.86 11.43
C VAL A 45 2.70 8.42 12.82
N LYS A 46 2.90 7.59 13.85
CA LYS A 46 2.80 8.01 15.24
C LYS A 46 3.82 9.11 15.53
N MET A 47 3.40 10.13 16.28
CA MET A 47 4.15 11.38 16.44
C MET A 47 5.60 11.16 16.90
N ASP A 48 5.82 10.22 17.83
CA ASP A 48 7.15 9.90 18.37
C ASP A 48 8.11 9.32 17.32
N PHE A 49 7.58 8.76 16.24
CA PHE A 49 8.36 8.14 15.15
C PHE A 49 8.40 9.00 13.87
N GLN A 50 7.88 10.22 13.92
CA GLN A 50 8.02 11.14 12.80
C GLN A 50 9.49 11.50 12.57
N ARG A 51 9.85 11.75 11.30
CA ARG A 51 11.22 12.04 10.84
C ARG A 51 12.23 10.90 11.03
N GLN A 52 11.77 9.68 11.30
CA GLN A 52 12.60 8.47 11.38
C GLN A 52 12.42 7.56 10.16
N HIS A 53 12.02 8.12 9.02
CA HIS A 53 11.81 7.40 7.75
C HIS A 53 10.71 6.33 7.72
N VAL A 54 9.93 6.15 8.80
CA VAL A 54 8.80 5.21 8.86
C VAL A 54 7.90 5.25 7.62
N SER A 55 7.46 6.44 7.19
CA SER A 55 6.58 6.55 6.01
C SER A 55 7.27 6.16 4.71
N LYS A 56 8.56 6.48 4.57
CA LYS A 56 9.35 6.10 3.40
C LYS A 56 9.46 4.58 3.32
N ASP A 57 9.82 3.94 4.43
CA ASP A 57 10.08 2.50 4.47
C ASP A 57 8.79 1.70 4.25
N ILE A 58 7.66 2.15 4.81
CA ILE A 58 6.34 1.56 4.54
C ILE A 58 5.99 1.67 3.05
N ILE A 59 6.16 2.84 2.43
CA ILE A 59 5.85 3.06 1.00
C ILE A 59 6.74 2.18 0.12
N GLU A 60 8.05 2.14 0.37
CA GLU A 60 9.00 1.33 -0.42
C GLU A 60 8.68 -0.17 -0.32
N SER A 61 8.35 -0.66 0.88
CA SER A 61 7.89 -2.04 1.10
C SER A 61 6.56 -2.31 0.39
N GLY A 62 5.65 -1.34 0.39
CA GLY A 62 4.38 -1.44 -0.31
C GLY A 62 4.53 -1.53 -1.82
N PHE A 63 5.44 -0.77 -2.43
CA PHE A 63 5.75 -0.92 -3.86
C PHE A 63 6.29 -2.31 -4.21
N GLN A 64 7.14 -2.89 -3.36
CA GLN A 64 7.62 -4.27 -3.57
C GLN A 64 6.49 -5.30 -3.47
N SER A 65 5.63 -5.15 -2.45
CA SER A 65 4.50 -6.06 -2.21
C SER A 65 3.47 -5.99 -3.33
N THR A 66 3.10 -4.77 -3.75
CA THR A 66 2.17 -4.55 -4.86
C THR A 66 2.71 -5.05 -6.19
N ALA A 67 4.00 -4.85 -6.49
CA ALA A 67 4.62 -5.41 -7.69
C ALA A 67 4.48 -6.95 -7.75
N ALA A 68 4.68 -7.65 -6.63
CA ALA A 68 4.46 -9.10 -6.55
C ALA A 68 2.98 -9.49 -6.73
N HIS A 69 2.06 -8.72 -6.15
CA HIS A 69 0.61 -8.97 -6.26
C HIS A 69 0.03 -8.68 -7.65
N TYR A 70 0.61 -7.76 -8.43
CA TYR A 70 0.06 -7.33 -9.74
C TYR A 70 0.82 -7.85 -10.97
N THR A 71 2.02 -8.42 -10.82
CA THR A 71 2.75 -9.08 -11.93
C THR A 71 2.34 -10.53 -12.16
N THR A 72 1.54 -11.12 -11.27
CA THR A 72 0.92 -12.41 -11.52
C THR A 72 -0.27 -12.20 -12.46
N PRO A 73 -0.28 -12.74 -13.69
CA PRO A 73 -1.45 -12.65 -14.55
C PRO A 73 -2.61 -13.31 -13.82
N ARG A 74 -3.61 -12.51 -13.44
CA ARG A 74 -4.88 -13.04 -12.94
C ARG A 74 -5.45 -13.84 -14.11
N ASN A 75 -5.40 -15.17 -13.99
CA ASN A 75 -5.81 -16.13 -15.02
C ASN A 75 -6.97 -15.57 -15.86
N MET A 76 -6.71 -15.37 -17.15
CA MET A 76 -7.72 -15.27 -18.20
C MET A 76 -8.46 -16.61 -18.25
N ASN A 77 -9.38 -16.82 -17.32
CA ASN A 77 -10.36 -17.88 -17.45
C ASN A 77 -11.48 -17.36 -18.35
N LYS A 78 -11.60 -18.08 -19.47
CA LYS A 78 -12.67 -18.08 -20.47
C LYS A 78 -14.06 -18.05 -19.86
#